data_AF-A0A6V7KTZ7-F1
#
_entry.id   AF-A0A6V7KTZ7-F1
#
_cell.length_a   1.000
_cell.length_b   1.000
_cell.length_c   1.000
_cell.angle_alpha   90.00
_cell.angle_beta   90.00
_cell.angle_gamma   90.00
#
_symmetry.space_group_name_H-M   'P 1'
#
loop_
_entity.id
_entity.type
_entity.pdbx_description
1 polymer ?
#
loop_
_entity_poly.entity_id
_entity_poly.type
_entity_poly.pdbx_seq_one_letter_code
_entity_poly.pdbx_strand_id
1 'polypeptide(L)' 'MGMFRCNDGKCIPSLAVCNYQKDCENGEDEMQSC' A
#
# COMPACT_ATOMS: atom_id res chain seq x y z
N MET A 1 -12.72 -8.62 2.71
CA MET A 1 -11.68 -7.79 3.35
C MET A 1 -10.40 -7.95 2.54
N GLY A 2 -10.16 -7.04 1.59
CA GLY A 2 -9.02 -7.14 0.68
C GLY A 2 -7.73 -6.67 1.33
N MET A 3 -6.62 -7.33 1.02
CA MET A 3 -5.26 -6.97 1.46
C MET A 3 -4.46 -6.64 0.20
N PHE A 4 -3.66 -5.58 0.25
CA PHE A 4 -2.71 -5.23 -0.79
C PHE A 4 -1.33 -5.72 -0.40
N ARG A 5 -0.65 -6.39 -1.32
CA ARG A 5 0.72 -6.85 -1.08
C ARG A 5 1.68 -5.88 -1.77
N CYS A 6 2.47 -5.19 -0.96
CA CYS A 6 3.60 -4.38 -1.39
C CYS A 6 4.60 -5.23 -2.20
N ASN A 7 5.43 -4.59 -3.01
CA ASN A 7 6.45 -5.29 -3.79
C ASN A 7 7.55 -5.85 -2.89
N ASP A 8 7.78 -5.21 -1.74
CA ASP A 8 8.64 -5.68 -0.65
C ASP A 8 8.09 -6.96 0.06
N GLY A 9 6.84 -7.33 -0.21
CA GLY A 9 6.19 -8.50 0.40
C GLY A 9 5.39 -8.19 1.66
N LYS A 10 5.42 -6.94 2.14
CA LYS A 10 4.52 -6.45 3.18
C LYS A 10 3.06 -6.54 2.72
N CYS A 11 2.18 -7.07 3.57
CA CYS A 11 0.74 -7.05 3.34
C CYS A 11 0.11 -5.93 4.16
N ILE A 12 -0.59 -5.03 3.50
CA ILE A 12 -1.31 -3.91 4.11
C ILE A 12 -2.80 -4.06 3.83
N PRO A 13 -3.68 -3.53 4.70
CA PRO A 13 -5.11 -3.53 4.41
C PRO A 13 -5.40 -2.69 3.17
N SER A 14 -6.43 -3.05 2.40
CA SER A 14 -6.87 -2.24 1.24
C SER A 14 -7.25 -0.80 1.59
N LEU A 15 -7.62 -0.54 2.86
CA LEU A 15 -7.85 0.79 3.41
C LEU A 15 -6.57 1.62 3.58
N ALA A 16 -5.40 0.96 3.59
CA ALA A 16 -4.09 1.58 3.67
C ALA A 16 -3.44 1.77 2.30
N VAL A 17 -4.16 1.47 1.21
CA VAL A 17 -3.73 1.84 -0.14
C VAL A 17 -4.28 3.21 -0.45
N CYS A 18 -3.44 4.14 -0.88
CA CYS A 18 -3.81 5.54 -1.09
C CYS A 18 -4.51 6.16 0.13
N ASN A 19 -3.86 6.07 1.29
CA ASN A 19 -4.33 6.67 2.52
C ASN A 19 -3.52 7.93 2.91
N TYR A 20 -2.67 8.44 2.02
CA TYR A 20 -1.70 9.51 2.29
C TYR A 20 -0.65 9.14 3.36
N GLN A 21 -0.54 7.86 3.71
CA GLN A 21 0.50 7.32 4.56
C GLN A 21 1.32 6.32 3.77
N LYS A 22 2.63 6.39 3.97
CA LYS A 22 3.54 5.45 3.35
C LYS A 22 3.52 4.15 4.15
N ASP A 23 2.66 3.21 3.78
CA ASP A 23 2.58 1.89 4.39
C ASP A 23 3.53 0.89 3.71
N CYS A 24 3.82 0.97 2.40
CA CYS A 24 4.86 0.15 1.77
C CYS A 24 6.25 0.82 1.82
N GLU A 25 7.33 0.03 1.78
CA GLU A 25 8.71 0.55 1.89
C GLU A 25 9.10 1.49 0.74
N ASN A 26 8.68 1.22 -0.49
CA ASN A 26 8.86 2.14 -1.62
C ASN A 26 7.68 3.10 -1.78
N GLY A 27 6.67 3.03 -0.91
CA GLY A 27 5.45 3.81 -1.02
C GLY A 27 4.63 3.43 -2.24
N GLU A 28 4.78 2.20 -2.74
CA GLU A 28 4.03 1.72 -3.89
C GLU A 28 2.51 1.66 -3.66
N ASP A 29 2.08 1.61 -2.41
CA ASP A 29 0.70 1.83 -1.96
C ASP A 29 0.19 3.26 -2.20
N GLU A 30 1.09 4.24 -2.33
CA GLU A 30 0.78 5.67 -2.55
C GLU A 30 1.27 6.20 -3.91
N MET A 31 2.17 5.49 -4.60
CA MET A 31 2.83 5.95 -5.84
C MET A 31 2.07 5.61 -7.13
N GLN A 32 1.28 4.54 -7.15
CA GLN A 32 0.44 4.26 -8.31
C GLN A 32 -0.76 5.20 -8.21
N SER A 33 -0.85 6.18 -9.12
CA SER A 33 -1.89 7.21 -9.13
C SER A 33 -3.20 6.69 -8.53
N CYS A 34 -3.46 7.14 -7.32
CA CYS A 34 -4.78 7.14 -6.76
C CYS A 34 -5.65 8.12 -7.57
#